data_AF-A0A9E5JP15-F1
#
_entry.id   AF-A0A9E5JP15-F1
#
_cell.length_a   1.000
_cell.length_b   1.000
_cell.length_c   1.000
_cell.angle_alpha   90.00
_cell.angle_beta   90.00
_cell.angle_gamma   90.00
#
_symmetry.space_group_name_H-M   'P 1'
#
loop_
_entity.id
_entity.type
_entity.pdbx_description
1 polymer ?
#
loop_
_entity_poly.entity_id
_entity_poly.type
_entity_poly.pdbx_seq_one_letter_code
_entity_poly.pdbx_strand_id
1 'polypeptide(L)'
;MDAITCSKRCRQARNRFIRAVGSARGAAGAAGVLEPMRFAYADPPYPGKSRRYYGEHRDYAGEVDHVELVARLSEYDGWALSTSASALQHVLSLCPQGSRVAAWHRGERPNRRQVIVNAWEPVIYFGARPVVLDVGDDTSRGSSDDTSSTATVRHDVSRRPGENVAAIAFDGSGVAAALRDVSRGAGATRRVDSLVLGVSARTTDPERVTGAKPAGFARWVFELLGATHGDELDDLFPGSGAIARAWDIYTGRAA
;
A
#
# COMPACT_ATOMS: atom_id res chain seq x y z
N MET A 1 0.64 -6.14 -39.55
CA MET A 1 -0.29 -5.51 -38.59
C MET A 1 -0.68 -6.62 -37.64
N ASP A 2 -0.29 -6.56 -36.37
CA ASP A 2 -0.68 -7.59 -35.40
C ASP A 2 -2.12 -7.28 -34.99
N ALA A 3 -2.99 -8.29 -34.96
CA ALA A 3 -4.44 -8.15 -34.77
C ALA A 3 -4.87 -7.39 -33.48
N ILE A 4 -3.93 -7.14 -32.57
CA ILE A 4 -4.16 -6.54 -31.24
C ILE A 4 -3.80 -5.04 -31.19
N THR A 5 -2.97 -4.52 -32.09
CA THR A 5 -2.55 -3.10 -32.04
C THR A 5 -2.76 -2.40 -33.37
N CYS A 6 -3.67 -1.41 -33.40
CA CYS A 6 -4.04 -0.69 -34.61
C CYS A 6 -2.95 0.26 -35.16
N SER A 7 -1.91 0.56 -34.36
CA SER A 7 -0.81 1.44 -34.79
C SER A 7 0.50 1.21 -34.02
N LYS A 8 1.62 1.73 -34.55
CA LYS A 8 2.92 1.79 -33.84
C LYS A 8 2.82 2.51 -32.50
N ARG A 9 2.02 3.58 -32.42
CA ARG A 9 1.81 4.35 -31.18
C ARG A 9 1.06 3.51 -30.13
N CYS A 10 0.04 2.76 -30.55
CA CYS A 10 -0.68 1.85 -29.65
C CYS A 10 0.23 0.72 -29.14
N ARG A 11 1.07 0.15 -30.02
CA ARG A 11 2.09 -0.84 -29.61
C ARG A 11 3.08 -0.27 -28.60
N GLN A 12 3.57 0.95 -28.82
CA GLN A 12 4.46 1.63 -27.86
C GLN A 12 3.77 1.90 -26.52
N ALA A 13 2.50 2.35 -26.54
CA ALA A 13 1.71 2.58 -25.33
C ALA A 13 1.47 1.31 -24.52
N ARG A 14 1.17 0.20 -25.20
CA ARG A 14 1.03 -1.14 -24.61
C ARG A 14 2.35 -1.61 -24.00
N ASN A 15 3.46 -1.51 -24.73
CA ASN A 15 4.78 -1.91 -24.22
C ASN A 15 5.20 -1.09 -22.98
N ARG A 16 4.87 0.22 -22.95
CA ARG A 16 5.07 1.05 -21.76
C ARG A 16 4.20 0.61 -20.59
N PHE A 17 2.96 0.15 -20.84
CA PHE A 17 2.09 -0.41 -19.82
C PHE A 17 2.73 -1.65 -19.20
N ILE A 18 3.06 -2.65 -20.02
CA ILE A 18 3.67 -3.91 -19.61
C ILE A 18 4.95 -3.65 -18.79
N ARG A 19 5.84 -2.78 -19.29
CA ARG A 19 7.07 -2.42 -18.56
C ARG A 19 6.82 -1.74 -17.22
N ALA A 20 5.79 -0.91 -17.12
CA ALA A 20 5.44 -0.21 -15.88
C ALA A 20 4.81 -1.16 -14.85
N VAL A 21 4.03 -2.14 -15.28
CA VAL A 21 3.51 -3.21 -14.41
C VAL A 21 4.65 -4.09 -13.89
N GLY A 22 5.57 -4.50 -14.76
CA GLY A 22 6.62 -5.45 -14.39
C GLY A 22 6.10 -6.88 -14.21
N SER A 23 6.81 -7.67 -13.42
CA SER A 23 6.47 -9.07 -13.10
C SER A 23 6.54 -9.28 -11.59
N ALA A 24 5.70 -10.16 -11.08
CA ALA A 24 5.74 -10.62 -9.70
C ALA A 24 7.04 -11.35 -9.40
N ARG A 25 7.34 -11.47 -8.11
CA ARG A 25 8.39 -12.39 -7.66
C ARG A 25 7.87 -13.82 -7.76
N GLY A 26 8.78 -14.77 -8.03
CA GLY A 26 8.47 -16.20 -7.99
C GLY A 26 7.83 -16.60 -6.67
N ALA A 27 6.91 -17.57 -6.70
CA ALA A 27 6.28 -18.12 -5.50
C ALA A 27 7.26 -18.93 -4.63
N ALA A 28 8.46 -19.26 -5.13
CA ALA A 28 9.52 -19.90 -4.35
C ALA A 28 10.40 -18.84 -3.69
N GLY A 29 10.35 -18.74 -2.36
CA GLY A 29 11.32 -18.01 -1.55
C GLY A 29 12.50 -18.91 -1.15
N ALA A 30 13.52 -18.33 -0.51
CA ALA A 30 14.70 -19.06 0.01
C ALA A 30 14.35 -20.21 0.98
N ALA A 31 13.13 -20.23 1.53
CA ALA A 31 12.63 -21.19 2.51
C ALA A 31 11.54 -22.17 1.99
N GLY A 32 11.20 -22.14 0.69
CA GLY A 32 10.18 -23.03 0.10
C GLY A 32 9.12 -22.31 -0.75
N VAL A 33 8.11 -23.06 -1.17
CA VAL A 33 6.93 -22.53 -1.89
C VAL A 33 6.07 -21.73 -0.91
N LEU A 34 5.82 -20.46 -1.22
CA LEU A 34 4.93 -19.60 -0.44
C LEU A 34 3.48 -20.05 -0.64
N GLU A 35 2.73 -20.15 0.46
CA GLU A 35 1.29 -20.45 0.41
C GLU A 35 0.55 -19.35 -0.37
N PRO A 36 -0.32 -19.73 -1.34
CA PRO A 36 -1.19 -18.80 -2.06
C PRO A 36 -2.05 -17.95 -1.10
N MET A 37 -2.08 -16.65 -1.33
CA MET A 37 -2.94 -15.71 -0.61
C MET A 37 -4.00 -15.10 -1.55
N ARG A 38 -5.17 -14.81 -0.99
CA ARG A 38 -6.24 -14.09 -1.66
C ARG A 38 -6.21 -12.63 -1.25
N PHE A 39 -5.96 -11.75 -2.22
CA PHE A 39 -5.95 -10.32 -2.02
C PHE A 39 -7.19 -9.64 -2.61
N ALA A 40 -7.53 -8.46 -2.11
CA ALA A 40 -8.51 -7.58 -2.73
C ALA A 40 -7.99 -6.16 -2.95
N TYR A 41 -8.45 -5.53 -4.02
CA TYR A 41 -8.32 -4.10 -4.24
C TYR A 41 -9.69 -3.46 -4.43
N ALA A 42 -9.89 -2.30 -3.79
CA ALA A 42 -11.12 -1.52 -3.92
C ALA A 42 -10.81 -0.04 -4.19
N ASP A 43 -11.52 0.54 -5.16
CA ASP A 43 -11.55 1.98 -5.46
C ASP A 43 -13.00 2.44 -5.63
N PRO A 44 -13.80 2.41 -4.55
CA PRO A 44 -15.20 2.77 -4.60
C PRO A 44 -15.35 4.26 -4.94
N PRO A 45 -16.52 4.70 -5.45
CA PRO A 45 -16.91 6.09 -5.36
C PRO A 45 -16.75 6.58 -3.90
N TYR A 46 -15.83 7.53 -3.70
CA TYR A 46 -15.47 7.96 -2.35
C TYR A 46 -16.65 8.58 -1.60
N PRO A 47 -16.69 8.47 -0.26
CA PRO A 47 -17.77 9.03 0.55
C PRO A 47 -18.12 10.47 0.17
N GLY A 48 -19.39 10.71 -0.14
CA GLY A 48 -19.94 12.01 -0.56
C GLY A 48 -19.60 12.42 -1.99
N LYS A 49 -19.02 11.53 -2.81
CA LYS A 49 -18.64 11.81 -4.19
C LYS A 49 -19.38 10.97 -5.23
N SER A 50 -20.11 9.93 -4.81
CA SER A 50 -20.83 9.02 -5.71
C SER A 50 -21.76 9.78 -6.68
N ARG A 51 -22.69 10.58 -6.14
CA ARG A 51 -23.67 11.35 -6.93
C ARG A 51 -23.01 12.39 -7.84
N ARG A 52 -21.92 13.02 -7.39
CA ARG A 52 -21.23 14.08 -8.14
C ARG A 52 -20.56 13.57 -9.41
N TYR A 53 -19.97 12.38 -9.36
CA TYR A 53 -19.20 11.85 -10.48
C TYR A 53 -19.95 10.78 -11.28
N TYR A 54 -20.90 10.09 -10.64
CA TYR A 54 -21.58 8.93 -11.23
C TYR A 54 -23.09 9.07 -11.24
N GLY A 55 -23.68 10.18 -10.76
CA GLY A 55 -25.14 10.34 -10.69
C GLY A 55 -25.87 10.33 -12.03
N GLU A 56 -25.15 10.56 -13.13
CA GLU A 56 -25.67 10.46 -14.51
C GLU A 56 -25.34 9.12 -15.17
N HIS A 57 -24.59 8.24 -14.50
CA HIS A 57 -24.23 6.92 -15.03
C HIS A 57 -25.40 5.95 -14.88
N ARG A 58 -25.65 5.13 -15.92
CA ARG A 58 -26.76 4.15 -15.93
C ARG A 58 -26.67 3.15 -14.78
N ASP A 59 -25.46 2.85 -14.34
CA ASP A 59 -25.15 1.88 -13.28
C ASP A 59 -24.99 2.55 -11.90
N TYR A 60 -25.52 3.77 -11.72
CA TYR A 60 -25.49 4.45 -10.43
C TYR A 60 -26.34 3.69 -9.39
N ALA A 61 -25.68 3.02 -8.47
CA ALA A 61 -26.31 2.24 -7.40
C ALA A 61 -26.48 3.02 -6.08
N GLY A 62 -26.15 4.33 -6.05
CA GLY A 62 -26.16 5.13 -4.83
C GLY A 62 -24.80 5.26 -4.18
N GLU A 63 -24.81 5.67 -2.90
CA GLU A 63 -23.60 5.75 -2.08
C GLU A 63 -23.15 4.33 -1.70
N VAL A 64 -21.85 4.08 -1.71
CA VAL A 64 -21.31 2.78 -1.26
C VAL A 64 -21.38 2.72 0.27
N ASP A 65 -21.94 1.64 0.80
CA ASP A 65 -21.83 1.32 2.23
C ASP A 65 -20.39 0.90 2.54
N HIS A 66 -19.64 1.81 3.15
CA HIS A 66 -18.25 1.58 3.48
C HIS A 66 -18.07 0.64 4.69
N VAL A 67 -19.09 0.47 5.53
CA VAL A 67 -19.06 -0.49 6.64
C VAL A 67 -19.12 -1.90 6.06
N GLU A 68 -20.08 -2.15 5.18
CA GLU A 68 -20.21 -3.45 4.49
C GLU A 68 -18.99 -3.75 3.61
N LEU A 69 -18.48 -2.74 2.88
CA LEU A 69 -17.28 -2.90 2.08
C LEU A 69 -16.07 -3.32 2.92
N VAL A 70 -15.82 -2.67 4.07
CA VAL A 70 -14.69 -3.03 4.94
C VAL A 70 -14.89 -4.42 5.56
N ALA A 71 -16.13 -4.78 5.92
CA ALA A 71 -16.44 -6.12 6.40
C ALA A 71 -16.10 -7.18 5.33
N ARG A 72 -16.53 -6.96 4.08
CA ARG A 72 -16.19 -7.84 2.95
C ARG A 72 -14.70 -7.92 2.68
N LEU A 73 -13.99 -6.79 2.73
CA LEU A 73 -12.53 -6.76 2.56
C LEU A 73 -11.80 -7.58 3.63
N SER A 74 -12.37 -7.66 4.84
CA SER A 74 -11.79 -8.42 5.95
C SER A 74 -11.84 -9.94 5.78
N GLU A 75 -12.53 -10.45 4.75
CA GLU A 75 -12.54 -11.87 4.38
C GLU A 75 -11.30 -12.30 3.57
N TYR A 76 -10.50 -11.33 3.09
CA TYR A 76 -9.29 -11.56 2.32
C TYR A 76 -8.06 -11.60 3.24
N ASP A 77 -7.03 -12.35 2.84
CA ASP A 77 -5.76 -12.45 3.58
C ASP A 77 -5.05 -11.10 3.65
N GLY A 78 -5.26 -10.25 2.64
CA GLY A 78 -4.85 -8.86 2.64
C GLY A 78 -5.62 -8.03 1.62
N TRP A 79 -5.64 -6.72 1.80
CA TRP A 79 -6.38 -5.84 0.90
C TRP A 79 -5.84 -4.41 0.87
N ALA A 80 -6.18 -3.69 -0.20
CA ALA A 80 -5.93 -2.27 -0.35
C ALA A 80 -7.19 -1.51 -0.80
N LEU A 81 -7.47 -0.38 -0.16
CA LEU A 81 -8.64 0.47 -0.36
C LEU A 81 -8.19 1.90 -0.66
N SER A 82 -8.47 2.37 -1.87
CA SER A 82 -8.30 3.76 -2.23
C SER A 82 -9.42 4.62 -1.66
N THR A 83 -9.08 5.80 -1.15
CA THR A 83 -10.06 6.82 -0.76
C THR A 83 -9.55 8.22 -1.07
N SER A 84 -10.30 9.25 -0.68
CA SER A 84 -9.83 10.63 -0.75
C SER A 84 -9.37 11.17 0.58
N ALA A 85 -8.44 12.14 0.55
CA ALA A 85 -7.95 12.77 1.77
C ALA A 85 -9.05 13.36 2.67
N SER A 86 -10.15 13.85 2.09
CA SER A 86 -11.30 14.36 2.86
C SER A 86 -12.10 13.26 3.54
N ALA A 87 -12.14 12.06 2.96
CA ALA A 87 -12.87 10.91 3.51
C ALA A 87 -12.00 10.00 4.39
N LEU A 88 -10.68 10.22 4.39
CA LEU A 88 -9.69 9.36 5.04
C LEU A 88 -10.02 9.09 6.50
N GLN A 89 -10.31 10.13 7.29
CA GLN A 89 -10.61 9.98 8.71
C GLN A 89 -11.80 9.05 8.95
N HIS A 90 -12.88 9.25 8.18
CA HIS A 90 -14.08 8.44 8.29
C HIS A 90 -13.81 6.99 7.86
N VAL A 91 -13.24 6.76 6.67
CA VAL A 91 -12.99 5.40 6.17
C VAL A 91 -12.02 4.65 7.09
N LEU A 92 -10.94 5.29 7.54
CA LEU A 92 -9.95 4.67 8.43
C LEU A 92 -10.56 4.28 9.78
N SER A 93 -11.55 5.03 10.28
CA SER A 93 -12.24 4.68 11.53
C SER A 93 -13.07 3.39 11.45
N LEU A 94 -13.41 2.94 10.23
CA LEU A 94 -14.13 1.68 9.99
C LEU A 94 -13.16 0.49 9.86
N CYS A 95 -11.89 0.75 9.57
CA CYS A 95 -10.90 -0.28 9.29
C CYS A 95 -10.45 -1.01 10.56
N PRO A 96 -10.05 -2.30 10.46
CA PRO A 96 -9.53 -3.06 11.58
C PRO A 96 -8.24 -2.44 12.15
N GLN A 97 -7.98 -2.71 13.43
CA GLN A 97 -6.74 -2.30 14.07
C GLN A 97 -5.54 -2.96 13.35
N GLY A 98 -4.50 -2.16 13.06
CA GLY A 98 -3.35 -2.61 12.29
C GLY A 98 -3.41 -2.25 10.81
N SER A 99 -4.53 -1.68 10.31
CA SER A 99 -4.56 -1.04 9.00
C SER A 99 -3.55 0.11 8.91
N ARG A 100 -2.87 0.19 7.77
CA ARG A 100 -1.85 1.20 7.48
C ARG A 100 -2.32 2.10 6.34
N VAL A 101 -1.74 3.29 6.25
CA VAL A 101 -2.05 4.26 5.19
C VAL A 101 -0.81 4.53 4.37
N ALA A 102 -0.90 4.25 3.07
CA ALA A 102 0.07 4.61 2.07
C ALA A 102 -0.39 5.87 1.31
N ALA A 103 0.56 6.61 0.74
CA ALA A 103 0.32 7.88 0.06
C ALA A 103 0.73 7.81 -1.42
N TRP A 104 -0.23 7.97 -2.32
CA TRP A 104 0.04 8.16 -3.74
C TRP A 104 -0.01 9.66 -4.10
N HIS A 105 1.14 10.24 -4.40
CA HIS A 105 1.27 11.59 -4.92
C HIS A 105 1.09 11.60 -6.44
N ARG A 106 0.02 12.26 -6.91
CA ARG A 106 -0.40 12.35 -8.32
C ARG A 106 0.35 13.43 -9.11
N GLY A 107 1.31 14.10 -8.50
CA GLY A 107 2.06 15.23 -9.05
C GLY A 107 1.37 16.58 -8.86
N GLU A 108 2.08 17.65 -9.27
CA GLU A 108 1.57 19.02 -9.21
C GLU A 108 0.29 19.15 -10.03
N ARG A 109 -0.71 19.82 -9.47
CA ARG A 109 -1.93 20.23 -10.18
C ARG A 109 -1.90 21.75 -10.31
N PRO A 110 -1.43 22.29 -11.45
CA PRO A 110 -1.47 23.73 -11.68
C PRO A 110 -2.90 24.22 -11.55
N ASN A 111 -3.15 25.09 -10.58
CA ASN A 111 -4.45 25.70 -10.37
C ASN A 111 -4.30 27.21 -10.53
N ARG A 112 -5.17 27.82 -11.34
CA ARG A 112 -5.23 29.29 -11.49
C ARG A 112 -5.66 29.99 -10.20
N ARG A 113 -6.27 29.26 -9.27
CA ARG A 113 -6.61 29.74 -7.92
C ARG A 113 -5.46 29.40 -6.97
N GLN A 114 -4.98 30.39 -6.20
CA GLN A 114 -3.94 30.26 -5.16
C GLN A 114 -4.42 29.47 -3.92
N VAL A 115 -5.28 28.47 -4.11
CA VAL A 115 -5.73 27.57 -3.05
C VAL A 115 -4.90 26.30 -3.09
N ILE A 116 -4.54 25.80 -1.91
CA ILE A 116 -3.83 24.52 -1.78
C ILE A 116 -4.76 23.42 -2.32
N VAL A 117 -4.35 22.79 -3.42
CA VAL A 117 -5.07 21.66 -4.01
C VAL A 117 -4.46 20.37 -3.50
N ASN A 118 -5.31 19.42 -3.11
CA ASN A 118 -4.82 18.12 -2.69
C ASN A 118 -4.18 17.38 -3.89
N ALA A 119 -2.87 17.14 -3.80
CA ALA A 119 -2.06 16.51 -4.85
C ALA A 119 -1.85 15.00 -4.63
N TRP A 120 -2.49 14.40 -3.63
CA TRP A 120 -2.27 12.99 -3.28
C TRP A 120 -3.59 12.24 -3.05
N GLU A 121 -3.51 10.91 -2.95
CA GLU A 121 -4.60 10.01 -2.57
C GLU A 121 -4.09 9.04 -1.49
N PRO A 122 -4.82 8.86 -0.39
CA PRO A 122 -4.55 7.78 0.55
C PRO A 122 -4.97 6.42 -0.03
N VAL A 123 -4.13 5.42 0.22
CA VAL A 123 -4.44 4.00 0.03
C VAL A 123 -4.30 3.31 1.37
N ILE A 124 -5.42 2.89 1.96
CA ILE A 124 -5.44 2.13 3.20
C ILE A 124 -5.15 0.68 2.85
N TYR A 125 -4.32 -0.03 3.62
CA TYR A 125 -4.03 -1.43 3.36
C TYR A 125 -3.88 -2.24 4.65
N PHE A 126 -4.13 -3.54 4.54
CA PHE A 126 -4.11 -4.50 5.65
C PHE A 126 -3.64 -5.87 5.16
N GLY A 127 -3.07 -6.70 6.05
CA GLY A 127 -2.79 -8.12 5.75
C GLY A 127 -1.70 -8.36 4.69
N ALA A 128 -0.77 -7.42 4.49
CA ALA A 128 0.31 -7.61 3.52
C ALA A 128 1.23 -8.78 3.92
N ARG A 129 1.60 -9.62 2.95
CA ARG A 129 2.53 -10.75 3.14
C ARG A 129 3.83 -10.26 3.79
N PRO A 130 4.25 -10.76 4.96
CA PRO A 130 5.47 -10.29 5.63
C PRO A 130 6.71 -10.44 4.75
N VAL A 131 7.63 -9.48 4.86
CA VAL A 131 8.97 -9.65 4.27
C VAL A 131 9.78 -10.48 5.25
N VAL A 132 10.01 -11.74 4.92
CA VAL A 132 11.03 -12.55 5.62
C VAL A 132 12.38 -11.98 5.20
N LEU A 133 13.01 -11.21 6.09
CA LEU A 133 14.42 -10.92 5.97
C LEU A 133 15.13 -12.18 6.47
N ASP A 134 15.97 -12.78 5.63
CA ASP A 134 16.91 -13.80 6.14
C ASP A 134 17.76 -13.12 7.21
N VAL A 135 17.48 -13.42 8.47
CA VAL A 135 18.39 -13.12 9.56
C VAL A 135 19.54 -14.08 9.35
N GLY A 136 20.62 -13.57 8.76
CA GLY A 136 21.87 -14.31 8.65
C GLY A 136 22.25 -14.83 10.04
N ASP A 137 22.55 -16.12 10.10
CA ASP A 137 23.00 -16.82 11.30
C ASP A 137 24.29 -16.15 11.82
N ASP A 138 24.14 -15.22 12.77
CA ASP A 138 25.25 -14.49 13.37
C ASP A 138 25.85 -15.30 14.52
N THR A 139 26.15 -16.58 14.25
CA THR A 139 26.98 -17.40 15.12
C THR A 139 28.43 -17.30 14.66
N SER A 140 29.14 -16.22 15.03
CA SER A 140 30.55 -16.26 15.48
C SER A 140 31.20 -14.88 15.59
N ARG A 141 31.40 -14.42 16.84
CA ARG A 141 32.54 -13.65 17.42
C ARG A 141 32.02 -12.64 18.45
N GLY A 142 32.41 -12.66 19.71
CA GLY A 142 33.46 -13.44 20.35
C GLY A 142 33.27 -13.53 21.85
N SER A 143 33.89 -14.56 22.41
CA SER A 143 34.27 -14.64 23.81
C SER A 143 35.01 -13.36 24.20
N SER A 144 34.48 -12.66 25.17
CA SER A 144 35.22 -11.77 26.05
C SER A 144 34.48 -11.82 27.37
N ASP A 145 35.00 -12.64 28.28
CA ASP A 145 34.77 -12.49 29.71
C ASP A 145 34.87 -11.00 30.06
N ASP A 146 33.85 -10.45 30.73
CA ASP A 146 34.18 -9.57 31.83
C ASP A 146 33.16 -9.67 32.97
N THR A 147 33.73 -9.59 34.15
CA THR A 147 33.26 -10.08 35.42
C THR A 147 32.47 -8.97 36.12
N SER A 148 31.34 -9.35 36.74
CA SER A 148 30.78 -8.73 37.95
C SER A 148 30.43 -7.23 37.95
N SER A 149 29.14 -6.94 38.12
CA SER A 149 28.72 -6.27 39.36
C SER A 149 27.21 -6.35 39.55
N THR A 150 26.86 -7.10 40.59
CA THR A 150 25.58 -7.16 41.28
C THR A 150 25.22 -5.80 41.88
N ALA A 151 24.02 -5.29 41.57
CA ALA A 151 23.35 -4.30 42.41
C ALA A 151 21.87 -4.67 42.54
N THR A 152 21.58 -5.42 43.60
CA THR A 152 20.24 -5.64 44.13
C THR A 152 19.75 -4.34 44.74
N VAL A 153 18.57 -3.86 44.35
CA VAL A 153 17.80 -2.92 45.19
C VAL A 153 16.42 -3.54 45.43
N ARG A 154 16.19 -3.89 46.70
CA ARG A 154 14.91 -4.32 47.24
C ARG A 154 14.24 -3.14 47.97
N HIS A 155 12.91 -3.12 47.85
CA HIS A 155 11.87 -2.55 48.73
C HIS A 155 11.86 -1.04 49.03
N ASP A 156 10.70 -0.39 48.85
CA ASP A 156 9.75 -0.21 49.95
C ASP A 156 8.36 0.26 49.46
N VAL A 157 7.31 -0.26 50.10
CA VAL A 157 5.89 0.03 49.92
C VAL A 157 5.44 0.82 51.13
N SER A 158 5.16 2.12 50.99
CA SER A 158 4.28 2.91 51.87
C SER A 158 4.14 4.38 51.44
N ARG A 159 2.97 4.78 50.90
CA ARG A 159 2.22 6.00 51.29
C ARG A 159 0.88 6.13 50.54
N ARG A 160 -0.16 6.53 51.28
CA ARG A 160 -1.53 6.80 50.78
C ARG A 160 -1.71 8.32 50.44
N PRO A 161 -2.93 8.83 50.11
CA PRO A 161 -3.18 9.61 48.91
C PRO A 161 -3.32 11.12 49.20
N GLY A 162 -3.01 11.95 48.22
CA GLY A 162 -3.22 13.39 48.34
C GLY A 162 -2.58 14.13 47.18
N GLU A 163 -3.43 14.54 46.24
CA GLU A 163 -3.28 15.60 45.24
C GLU A 163 -1.90 16.24 45.04
N ASN A 164 -1.36 16.05 43.84
CA ASN A 164 -1.08 17.17 42.93
C ASN A 164 -0.83 16.64 41.51
N VAL A 165 -1.64 17.13 40.56
CA VAL A 165 -1.51 16.84 39.13
C VAL A 165 -0.30 17.60 38.61
N ALA A 166 0.85 16.94 38.56
CA ALA A 166 2.06 17.50 37.94
C ALA A 166 2.09 17.15 36.44
N ALA A 167 2.21 18.18 35.62
CA ALA A 167 2.40 18.08 34.17
C ALA A 167 3.56 17.12 33.84
N ILE A 168 3.28 16.10 33.04
CA ILE A 168 4.30 15.20 32.52
C ILE A 168 5.06 15.96 31.43
N ALA A 169 6.21 16.52 31.81
CA ALA A 169 7.22 16.95 30.85
C ALA A 169 7.89 15.70 30.27
N PHE A 170 7.73 15.46 28.97
CA PHE A 170 8.40 14.36 28.27
C PHE A 170 9.83 14.81 27.92
N ASP A 171 10.82 14.27 28.62
CA ASP A 171 12.24 14.45 28.35
C ASP A 171 12.60 13.78 27.00
N GLY A 172 13.02 14.60 26.03
CA GLY A 172 13.36 14.21 24.66
C GLY A 172 14.78 13.66 24.46
N SER A 173 15.44 13.14 25.50
CA SER A 173 16.84 12.69 25.41
C SER A 173 17.05 11.18 25.16
N GLY A 174 16.00 10.37 25.04
CA GLY A 174 16.11 8.90 25.05
C GLY A 174 16.08 8.11 23.72
N VAL A 175 15.86 8.73 22.55
CA VAL A 175 15.56 7.97 21.30
C VAL A 175 16.58 8.12 20.17
N ALA A 176 17.68 8.82 20.38
CA ALA A 176 18.62 9.15 19.31
C ALA A 176 19.67 8.05 18.97
N ALA A 177 19.69 6.90 19.66
CA ALA A 177 20.81 5.94 19.54
C ALA A 177 20.50 4.60 18.86
N ALA A 178 19.35 4.44 18.18
CA ALA A 178 19.01 3.20 17.46
C ALA A 178 18.73 3.40 15.96
N LEU A 179 19.17 4.51 15.37
CA LEU A 179 19.19 4.74 13.92
C LEU A 179 20.58 4.44 13.36
N ARG A 180 20.99 3.16 13.42
CA ARG A 180 22.13 2.68 12.62
C ARG A 180 21.61 1.85 11.45
N ASP A 181 21.42 2.58 10.36
CA ASP A 181 21.66 2.20 8.96
C ASP A 181 21.36 0.74 8.55
N VAL A 182 20.08 0.44 8.28
CA VAL A 182 19.65 -0.77 7.53
C VAL A 182 19.65 -0.45 6.02
N SER A 183 20.73 0.13 5.52
CA SER A 183 20.90 0.42 4.09
C SER A 183 22.07 -0.38 3.54
N ARG A 184 21.90 -1.69 3.33
CA ARG A 184 22.69 -2.53 2.40
C ARG A 184 22.25 -4.00 2.42
N GLY A 185 20.99 -4.24 2.08
CA GLY A 185 20.53 -5.56 1.61
C GLY A 185 20.32 -5.50 0.10
N ALA A 186 21.34 -5.80 -0.69
CA ALA A 186 21.22 -5.90 -2.13
C ALA A 186 20.36 -7.13 -2.48
N GLY A 187 19.08 -6.92 -2.83
CA GLY A 187 18.24 -7.98 -3.40
C GLY A 187 16.75 -7.92 -3.04
N ALA A 188 16.37 -7.34 -1.89
CA ALA A 188 14.96 -7.15 -1.54
C ALA A 188 14.50 -5.77 -2.02
N THR A 189 13.68 -5.69 -3.07
CA THR A 189 12.95 -4.46 -3.43
C THR A 189 12.25 -3.94 -2.17
N ARG A 190 12.69 -2.77 -1.67
CA ARG A 190 12.13 -2.14 -0.48
C ARG A 190 10.67 -1.78 -0.80
N ARG A 191 9.72 -2.35 -0.06
CA ARG A 191 8.32 -1.94 -0.13
C ARG A 191 8.21 -0.56 0.52
N VAL A 192 7.80 0.44 -0.24
CA VAL A 192 7.69 1.83 0.21
C VAL A 192 6.23 2.24 0.16
N ASP A 193 5.71 2.82 1.24
CA ASP A 193 4.32 3.27 1.40
C ASP A 193 4.07 4.68 0.84
N SER A 194 5.04 5.25 0.12
CA SER A 194 4.91 6.50 -0.62
C SER A 194 5.25 6.29 -2.10
N LEU A 195 4.30 6.60 -2.97
CA LEU A 195 4.47 6.57 -4.41
C LEU A 195 4.34 7.98 -4.97
N VAL A 196 5.39 8.48 -5.65
CA VAL A 196 5.31 9.70 -6.45
C VAL A 196 5.17 9.30 -7.91
N LEU A 197 3.94 9.39 -8.42
CA LEU A 197 3.63 9.02 -9.79
C LEU A 197 2.55 9.94 -10.37
N GLY A 198 2.97 10.78 -11.31
CA GLY A 198 2.08 11.68 -12.03
C GLY A 198 1.02 10.95 -12.85
N VAL A 199 -0.18 11.53 -12.93
CA VAL A 199 -1.23 11.06 -13.87
C VAL A 199 -1.01 11.72 -15.23
N SER A 200 -0.05 11.23 -16.00
CA SER A 200 0.16 11.70 -17.38
C SER A 200 -0.88 11.09 -18.33
N ALA A 201 -1.48 11.91 -19.20
CA ALA A 201 -2.47 11.44 -20.17
C ALA A 201 -1.83 10.46 -21.17
N ARG A 202 -2.26 9.18 -21.15
CA ARG A 202 -1.87 8.19 -22.17
C ARG A 202 -2.82 8.29 -23.37
N THR A 203 -2.72 9.38 -24.12
CA THR A 203 -3.66 9.71 -25.22
C THR A 203 -3.64 8.71 -26.38
N THR A 204 -2.67 7.80 -26.44
CA THR A 204 -2.48 6.83 -27.54
C THR A 204 -2.86 5.40 -27.18
N ASP A 205 -3.43 5.18 -25.99
CA ASP A 205 -3.86 3.87 -25.50
C ASP A 205 -5.37 3.71 -25.77
N PRO A 206 -5.78 2.78 -26.67
CA PRO A 206 -7.18 2.63 -27.05
C PRO A 206 -8.07 2.11 -25.91
N GLU A 207 -7.48 1.50 -24.87
CA GLU A 207 -8.20 0.99 -23.69
C GLU A 207 -8.18 1.97 -22.51
N ARG A 208 -7.61 3.17 -22.70
CA ARG A 208 -7.58 4.20 -21.64
C ARG A 208 -8.95 4.83 -21.48
N VAL A 209 -9.48 4.69 -20.27
CA VAL A 209 -10.59 5.49 -19.77
C VAL A 209 -10.05 6.63 -18.90
N THR A 210 -10.67 7.82 -19.00
CA THR A 210 -10.36 8.92 -18.07
C THR A 210 -10.62 8.47 -16.64
N GLY A 211 -9.65 8.67 -15.75
CA GLY A 211 -9.72 8.22 -14.35
C GLY A 211 -9.11 6.84 -14.08
N ALA A 212 -8.68 6.11 -15.11
CA ALA A 212 -7.99 4.82 -14.93
C ALA A 212 -6.70 4.96 -14.10
N LYS A 213 -6.51 4.08 -13.11
CA LYS A 213 -5.30 4.03 -12.29
C LYS A 213 -4.08 3.68 -13.17
N PRO A 214 -2.93 4.38 -13.04
CA PRO A 214 -1.74 4.07 -13.82
C PRO A 214 -1.16 2.67 -13.53
N ALA A 215 -0.55 2.04 -14.52
CA ALA A 215 0.15 0.75 -14.35
C ALA A 215 1.17 0.74 -13.19
N GLY A 216 1.93 1.82 -13.02
CA GLY A 216 2.88 1.93 -11.91
C GLY A 216 2.20 2.02 -10.53
N PHE A 217 0.99 2.56 -10.46
CA PHE A 217 0.17 2.53 -9.24
C PHE A 217 -0.29 1.10 -8.94
N ALA A 218 -0.77 0.37 -9.95
CA ALA A 218 -1.21 -1.01 -9.78
C ALA A 218 -0.07 -1.90 -9.26
N ARG A 219 1.10 -1.85 -9.92
CA ARG A 219 2.31 -2.53 -9.46
C ARG A 219 2.64 -2.19 -8.00
N TRP A 220 2.61 -0.92 -7.66
CA TRP A 220 2.93 -0.46 -6.31
C TRP A 220 1.97 -1.05 -5.26
N VAL A 221 0.67 -1.12 -5.55
CA VAL A 221 -0.31 -1.80 -4.67
C VAL A 221 0.02 -3.28 -4.52
N PHE A 222 0.38 -3.97 -5.60
CA PHE A 222 0.76 -5.39 -5.55
C PHE A 222 2.02 -5.60 -4.70
N GLU A 223 3.02 -4.72 -4.87
CA GLU A 223 4.23 -4.72 -4.05
C GLU A 223 3.95 -4.40 -2.58
N LEU A 224 3.02 -3.48 -2.28
CA LEU A 224 2.59 -3.20 -0.90
C LEU A 224 2.02 -4.44 -0.22
N LEU A 225 1.11 -5.14 -0.89
CA LEU A 225 0.50 -6.37 -0.40
C LEU A 225 1.48 -7.55 -0.37
N GLY A 226 2.58 -7.45 -1.11
CA GLY A 226 3.55 -8.53 -1.21
C GLY A 226 3.11 -9.68 -2.09
N ALA A 227 2.32 -9.36 -3.11
CA ALA A 227 1.83 -10.31 -4.08
C ALA A 227 2.96 -11.01 -4.85
N THR A 228 2.69 -12.27 -5.16
CA THR A 228 3.54 -13.20 -5.88
C THR A 228 2.74 -13.88 -6.99
N HIS A 229 3.41 -14.64 -7.87
CA HIS A 229 2.75 -15.35 -8.96
C HIS A 229 1.67 -16.34 -8.53
N GLY A 230 1.76 -16.91 -7.32
CA GLY A 230 0.80 -17.88 -6.80
C GLY A 230 -0.48 -17.27 -6.24
N ASP A 231 -0.54 -15.95 -6.12
CA ASP A 231 -1.64 -15.27 -5.44
C ASP A 231 -2.83 -14.98 -6.36
N GLU A 232 -3.95 -14.66 -5.73
CA GLU A 232 -5.17 -14.17 -6.37
C GLU A 232 -5.45 -12.72 -5.96
N LEU A 233 -6.09 -11.95 -6.84
CA LEU A 233 -6.50 -10.58 -6.57
C LEU A 233 -7.90 -10.34 -7.11
N ASP A 234 -8.82 -9.98 -6.22
CA ASP A 234 -10.16 -9.54 -6.58
C ASP A 234 -10.21 -8.01 -6.69
N ASP A 235 -10.48 -7.51 -7.89
CA ASP A 235 -10.76 -6.08 -8.14
C ASP A 235 -12.26 -5.81 -7.94
N LEU A 236 -12.62 -5.32 -6.75
CA LEU A 236 -14.02 -5.16 -6.34
C LEU A 236 -14.74 -4.02 -7.07
N PHE A 237 -13.99 -3.10 -7.68
CA PHE A 237 -14.50 -1.94 -8.40
C PHE A 237 -13.77 -1.79 -9.74
N PRO A 238 -14.02 -2.72 -10.70
CA PRO A 238 -13.15 -2.88 -11.85
C PRO A 238 -13.08 -1.66 -12.75
N GLY A 239 -14.12 -0.82 -12.80
CA GLY A 239 -14.11 0.44 -13.56
C GLY A 239 -13.57 0.25 -14.99
N SER A 240 -12.39 0.80 -15.28
CA SER A 240 -11.72 0.66 -16.59
C SER A 240 -11.00 -0.68 -16.83
N GLY A 241 -11.03 -1.60 -15.86
CA GLY A 241 -10.30 -2.88 -15.82
C GLY A 241 -8.78 -2.75 -15.70
N ALA A 242 -8.25 -1.58 -15.37
CA ALA A 242 -6.81 -1.31 -15.44
C ALA A 242 -6.01 -2.09 -14.38
N ILE A 243 -6.59 -2.31 -13.19
CA ILE A 243 -5.97 -3.09 -12.13
C ILE A 243 -5.97 -4.57 -12.51
N ALA A 244 -7.11 -5.12 -12.94
CA ALA A 244 -7.19 -6.51 -13.43
C ALA A 244 -6.19 -6.80 -14.56
N ARG A 245 -6.11 -5.95 -15.60
CA ARG A 245 -5.13 -6.11 -16.68
C ARG A 245 -3.68 -6.04 -16.18
N ALA A 246 -3.40 -5.15 -15.23
CA ALA A 246 -2.09 -5.08 -14.60
C ALA A 246 -1.79 -6.34 -13.79
N TRP A 247 -2.78 -6.92 -13.10
CA TRP A 247 -2.63 -8.15 -12.35
C TRP A 247 -2.28 -9.34 -13.25
N ASP A 248 -2.97 -9.49 -14.38
CA ASP A 248 -2.70 -10.57 -15.34
C ASP A 248 -1.28 -10.49 -15.90
N ILE A 249 -0.81 -9.29 -16.21
CA ILE A 249 0.58 -9.06 -16.67
C ILE A 249 1.56 -9.33 -15.53
N TYR A 250 1.28 -8.82 -14.32
CA TYR A 250 2.15 -8.96 -13.16
C TYR A 250 2.34 -10.43 -12.78
N THR A 251 1.27 -11.22 -12.83
CA THR A 251 1.30 -12.66 -12.49
C THR A 251 1.65 -13.55 -13.69
N GLY A 252 1.85 -12.99 -14.88
CA GLY A 252 2.18 -13.77 -16.09
C GLY A 252 1.03 -14.61 -16.64
N ARG A 253 -0.21 -14.30 -16.25
CA ARG A 253 -1.45 -14.93 -16.76
C ARG A 253 -1.85 -14.42 -18.15
N ALA A 254 -1.41 -13.21 -18.52
CA ALA A 254 -1.52 -12.69 -19.87
C ALA A 254 -0.25 -13.00 -20.69
N ALA A 255 -0.34 -13.96 -21.63
CA ALA A 255 0.68 -14.24 -22.65
C ALA A 255 0.36 -13.51 -23.96
#